data_AF-A0A7S0LE24-F1
#
_entry.id   AF-A0A7S0LE24-F1
#
_cell.length_a   1.000
_cell.length_b   1.000
_cell.length_c   1.000
_cell.angle_alpha   90.00
_cell.angle_beta   90.00
_cell.angle_gamma   90.00
#
_symmetry.space_group_name_H-M   'P 1'
#
loop_
_entity.id
_entity.type
_entity.pdbx_description
1 polymer ?
#
loop_
_entity_poly.entity_id
_entity_poly.type
_entity_poly.pdbx_seq_one_letter_code
_entity_poly.pdbx_strand_id
1 'polypeptide(L)'
;AGVLLLGVFSLLHVLPGLQFILQAEDAMAEQQLLSAEPALSAANATPVPRLRLQIASDLHLEFYNGAAPPDDIIVPNAPVLALLGDIGSPLSPAYEAFLLRQAQRFEQVLVLTGNHEYYTRHPTEGAKQQIDAKIAAICAKHPRLVFLNRSAITIGGVRVLGCTLWSYVPPHAEAYLESYLNDFRLI
;
A
#
# COMPACT_ATOMS: atom_id res chain seq x y z
N ALA A 1 -17.46 -13.73 5.84
CA ALA A 1 -16.53 -13.16 4.86
C ALA A 1 -15.66 -12.14 5.58
N GLY A 2 -14.33 -12.27 5.51
CA GLY A 2 -13.41 -11.34 6.18
C GLY A 2 -13.29 -10.01 5.43
N VAL A 3 -13.07 -8.91 6.15
CA VAL A 3 -12.80 -7.59 5.58
C VAL A 3 -11.44 -7.12 6.08
N LEU A 4 -10.58 -6.70 5.16
CA LEU A 4 -9.28 -6.09 5.45
C LEU A 4 -9.28 -4.65 4.94
N LEU A 5 -8.93 -3.70 5.80
CA LEU A 5 -8.75 -2.30 5.42
C LEU A 5 -7.26 -2.02 5.27
N LEU A 6 -6.86 -1.59 4.08
CA LEU A 6 -5.54 -1.03 3.80
C LEU A 6 -5.71 0.49 3.71
N GLY A 7 -5.21 1.22 4.69
CA GLY A 7 -5.23 2.67 4.72
C GLY A 7 -3.80 3.20 4.82
N VAL A 8 -3.47 4.16 3.95
CA VAL A 8 -2.26 4.98 4.11
C VAL A 8 -2.69 6.27 4.80
N PHE A 9 -2.12 6.54 5.98
CA PHE A 9 -2.28 7.83 6.65
C PHE A 9 -1.16 8.77 6.19
N SER A 10 -1.49 9.72 5.31
CA SER A 10 -0.58 10.85 5.04
C SER A 10 -0.71 11.85 6.18
N LEU A 11 0.17 11.76 7.19
CA LEU A 11 0.26 12.73 8.29
C LEU A 11 1.71 12.85 8.81
N LEU A 12 2.22 14.09 8.84
CA LEU A 12 3.18 14.62 9.82
C LEU A 12 4.22 13.61 10.35
N HIS A 13 5.31 13.39 9.63
CA HIS A 13 6.53 12.85 10.23
C HIS A 13 7.29 13.97 10.96
N VAL A 14 6.96 14.19 12.23
CA VAL A 14 7.97 14.59 13.21
C VAL A 14 7.95 13.53 14.30
N LEU A 15 8.77 12.49 14.12
CA LEU A 15 9.58 11.82 15.14
C LEU A 15 10.28 10.61 14.47
N PRO A 16 11.63 10.50 14.52
CA PRO A 16 12.33 9.33 14.02
C PRO A 16 12.13 8.15 14.99
N GLY A 17 11.64 7.01 14.49
CA GLY A 17 11.72 5.75 15.25
C GLY A 17 10.47 4.86 15.35
N LEU A 18 9.41 5.05 14.54
CA LEU A 18 8.32 4.07 14.48
C LEU A 18 8.29 3.34 13.13
N GLN A 19 8.86 2.12 13.10
CA GLN A 19 8.45 1.10 12.15
C GLN A 19 7.04 0.63 12.52
N PHE A 20 6.02 0.99 11.75
CA PHE A 20 4.73 0.32 11.82
C PHE A 20 4.85 -1.05 11.14
N ILE A 21 5.33 -2.04 11.90
CA ILE A 21 5.12 -3.45 11.55
C ILE A 21 3.68 -3.77 11.94
N LEU A 22 2.76 -3.70 10.98
CA LEU A 22 1.47 -4.39 11.11
C LEU A 22 1.74 -5.89 10.89
N GLN A 23 2.27 -6.55 11.91
CA GLN A 23 2.22 -8.01 12.02
C GLN A 23 0.76 -8.38 12.29
N ALA A 24 0.08 -8.91 11.27
CA ALA A 24 -1.07 -9.77 11.49
C ALA A 24 -0.55 -11.11 12.05
N GLU A 25 -0.07 -11.10 13.28
CA GLU A 25 0.19 -12.31 14.06
C GLU A 25 -1.04 -12.61 14.88
N ASP A 26 -1.89 -13.48 14.35
CA ASP A 26 -2.76 -14.31 15.19
C ASP A 26 -2.84 -15.69 14.55
N ALA A 27 -1.80 -16.49 14.81
CA ALA A 27 -1.79 -17.92 14.49
C ALA A 27 -0.85 -18.75 15.38
N MET A 28 -0.43 -18.25 16.55
CA MET A 28 0.46 -19.01 17.46
C MET A 28 -0.08 -19.19 18.89
N ALA A 29 -1.23 -18.62 19.25
CA ALA A 29 -1.80 -18.80 20.59
C ALA A 29 -2.67 -20.06 20.76
N GLU A 30 -3.01 -20.79 19.69
CA GLU A 30 -3.88 -21.98 19.79
C GLU A 30 -3.15 -23.32 20.04
N GLN A 31 -1.81 -23.37 19.97
CA GLN A 31 -1.09 -24.65 20.11
C GLN A 31 -0.75 -25.08 21.54
N GLN A 32 -1.07 -24.28 22.58
CA GLN A 32 -0.63 -24.59 23.95
C GLN A 32 -1.75 -24.81 24.98
N LEU A 33 -3.02 -24.78 24.55
CA LEU A 33 -4.18 -25.11 25.40
C LEU A 33 -4.95 -26.37 24.95
N LEU A 34 -4.41 -27.16 24.02
CA LEU A 34 -5.03 -28.39 23.53
C LEU A 34 -4.44 -29.64 24.22
N SER A 35 -4.50 -29.73 25.56
CA SER A 35 -4.14 -30.97 26.28
C SER A 35 -5.24 -31.54 27.17
N ALA A 36 -6.47 -30.99 27.14
CA ALA A 36 -7.56 -31.52 27.97
C ALA A 36 -8.97 -31.23 27.43
N GLU A 37 -9.30 -31.64 26.21
CA GLU A 37 -10.70 -31.72 25.75
C GLU A 37 -10.93 -33.06 25.01
N PRO A 38 -12.00 -33.80 25.30
CA PRO A 38 -12.25 -35.10 24.68
C PRO A 38 -12.65 -34.94 23.21
N ALA A 39 -12.22 -35.89 22.38
CA ALA A 39 -12.38 -35.89 20.93
C ALA A 39 -13.87 -35.84 20.49
N LEU A 40 -14.36 -34.63 20.22
CA LEU A 40 -15.59 -34.36 19.50
C LEU A 40 -15.25 -33.79 18.12
N SER A 41 -15.22 -34.69 17.13
CA SER A 41 -15.39 -34.47 15.68
C SER A 41 -14.95 -33.12 15.09
N ALA A 42 -13.66 -33.00 14.75
CA ALA A 42 -13.09 -31.90 13.97
C ALA A 42 -13.39 -31.99 12.45
N ALA A 43 -14.54 -32.52 12.04
CA ALA A 43 -14.81 -32.82 10.63
C ALA A 43 -15.53 -31.71 9.84
N ASN A 44 -15.93 -30.59 10.47
CA ASN A 44 -16.79 -29.58 9.82
C ASN A 44 -16.37 -28.11 10.04
N ALA A 45 -15.12 -27.82 10.41
CA ALA A 45 -14.64 -26.45 10.38
C ALA A 45 -14.41 -26.02 8.93
N THR A 46 -15.23 -25.10 8.42
CA THR A 46 -14.97 -24.47 7.12
C THR A 46 -13.60 -23.78 7.17
N PRO A 47 -12.71 -24.01 6.19
CA PRO A 47 -11.42 -23.33 6.16
C PRO A 47 -11.64 -21.83 6.21
N VAL A 48 -11.11 -21.17 7.25
CA VAL A 48 -11.14 -19.72 7.32
C VAL A 48 -10.31 -19.19 6.14
N PRO A 49 -10.86 -18.32 5.30
CA PRO A 49 -10.11 -17.78 4.17
C PRO A 49 -8.84 -17.08 4.67
N ARG A 50 -7.66 -17.57 4.25
CA ARG A 50 -6.35 -17.03 4.63
C ARG A 50 -5.77 -16.24 3.46
N LEU A 51 -5.63 -14.94 3.65
CA LEU A 51 -4.95 -14.04 2.71
C LEU A 51 -3.53 -13.79 3.21
N ARG A 52 -2.52 -14.08 2.38
CA ARG A 52 -1.11 -13.77 2.66
C ARG A 52 -0.66 -12.59 1.82
N LEU A 53 -0.23 -11.54 2.50
CA LEU A 53 0.22 -10.28 1.91
C LEU A 53 1.69 -10.05 2.27
N GLN A 54 2.46 -9.57 1.30
CA GLN A 54 3.72 -8.89 1.54
C GLN A 54 3.45 -7.40 1.39
N ILE A 55 3.91 -6.59 2.34
CA ILE A 55 3.66 -5.16 2.36
C ILE A 55 4.98 -4.43 2.07
N ALA A 56 4.91 -3.37 1.27
CA ALA A 56 5.98 -2.40 1.08
C ALA A 56 5.39 -0.99 0.91
N SER A 57 6.09 0.02 1.41
CA SER A 57 5.77 1.45 1.29
C SER A 57 7.06 2.26 1.32
N ASP A 58 6.98 3.58 1.10
CA ASP A 58 8.09 4.52 1.31
C ASP A 58 9.38 4.13 0.56
N LEU A 59 9.23 3.57 -0.64
CA LEU A 59 10.35 3.14 -1.47
C LEU A 59 11.04 4.31 -2.17
N HIS A 60 10.31 5.39 -2.43
CA HIS A 60 10.79 6.62 -3.07
C HIS A 60 11.69 6.39 -4.28
N LEU A 61 11.14 5.77 -5.33
CA LEU A 61 11.85 5.46 -6.58
C LEU A 61 12.51 6.69 -7.23
N GLU A 62 12.02 7.90 -6.94
CA GLU A 62 12.61 9.17 -7.37
C GLU A 62 14.07 9.37 -6.91
N PHE A 63 14.51 8.74 -5.81
CA PHE A 63 15.87 8.88 -5.29
C PHE A 63 16.90 8.02 -6.01
N TYR A 64 16.47 7.12 -6.89
CA TYR A 64 17.38 6.33 -7.73
C TYR A 64 17.91 7.10 -8.95
N ASN A 65 17.57 8.38 -9.12
CA ASN A 65 18.11 9.26 -10.18
C ASN A 65 18.01 8.67 -11.60
N GLY A 66 16.93 7.95 -11.89
CA GLY A 66 16.69 7.29 -13.17
C GLY A 66 17.33 5.92 -13.34
N ALA A 67 18.15 5.47 -12.38
CA ALA A 67 18.55 4.08 -12.28
C ALA A 67 17.36 3.21 -11.84
N ALA A 68 17.35 1.94 -12.26
CA ALA A 68 16.42 0.98 -11.71
C ALA A 68 16.79 0.66 -10.24
N PRO A 69 15.80 0.51 -9.34
CA PRO A 69 16.09 0.00 -8.00
C PRO A 69 16.65 -1.44 -8.11
N PRO A 70 17.41 -1.91 -7.09
CA PRO A 70 17.87 -3.28 -7.02
C PRO A 70 16.72 -4.30 -7.14
N ASP A 71 16.97 -5.44 -7.80
CA ASP A 71 15.93 -6.47 -7.98
C ASP A 71 15.46 -7.10 -6.66
N ASP A 72 16.32 -7.08 -5.65
CA ASP A 72 16.09 -7.59 -4.30
C ASP A 72 15.48 -6.55 -3.35
N ILE A 73 15.18 -5.32 -3.81
CA ILE A 73 14.44 -4.32 -3.01
C ILE A 73 13.12 -4.90 -2.46
N ILE A 74 12.51 -5.80 -3.23
CA ILE A 74 11.40 -6.65 -2.80
C ILE A 74 11.76 -8.07 -3.19
N VAL A 75 11.93 -8.96 -2.21
CA VAL A 75 12.04 -10.41 -2.45
C VAL A 75 10.68 -11.06 -2.16
N PRO A 76 10.02 -11.70 -3.16
CA PRO A 76 8.70 -12.30 -2.95
C PRO A 76 8.68 -13.32 -1.81
N ASN A 77 7.82 -13.08 -0.82
CA ASN A 77 7.57 -13.96 0.33
C ASN A 77 6.06 -14.22 0.55
N ALA A 78 5.20 -13.68 -0.31
CA ALA A 78 3.76 -13.90 -0.31
C ALA A 78 3.22 -13.82 -1.75
N PRO A 79 2.04 -14.43 -2.04
CA PRO A 79 1.44 -14.36 -3.37
C PRO A 79 0.95 -12.96 -3.73
N VAL A 80 0.49 -12.18 -2.75
CA VAL A 80 -0.03 -10.81 -2.96
C VAL A 80 0.97 -9.80 -2.41
N LEU A 81 1.36 -8.83 -3.23
CA LEU A 81 2.10 -7.64 -2.81
C LEU A 81 1.12 -6.48 -2.59
N ALA A 82 1.27 -5.75 -1.50
CA ALA A 82 0.55 -4.51 -1.24
C ALA A 82 1.56 -3.36 -1.14
N LEU A 83 1.52 -2.47 -2.14
CA LEU A 83 2.30 -1.26 -2.23
C LEU A 83 1.47 -0.11 -1.62
N LEU A 84 1.81 0.29 -0.40
CA LEU A 84 1.00 1.16 0.47
C LEU A 84 1.49 2.61 0.48
N GLY A 85 1.67 3.20 -0.71
CA GLY A 85 2.02 4.61 -0.88
C GLY A 85 3.51 4.93 -0.77
N ASP A 86 3.86 6.14 -1.23
CA ASP A 86 5.22 6.69 -1.29
C ASP A 86 6.21 5.74 -2.00
N ILE A 87 5.71 5.06 -3.03
CA ILE A 87 6.48 4.20 -3.93
C ILE A 87 7.29 5.08 -4.87
N GLY A 88 6.69 6.15 -5.39
CA GLY A 88 7.41 7.21 -6.09
C GLY A 88 6.56 7.93 -7.12
N SER A 89 7.19 8.77 -7.94
CA SER A 89 6.44 9.66 -8.85
C SER A 89 5.76 8.91 -10.03
N PRO A 90 4.42 8.94 -10.16
CA PRO A 90 3.69 8.37 -11.30
C PRO A 90 3.99 9.09 -12.63
N LEU A 91 4.64 10.25 -12.57
CA LEU A 91 5.09 10.97 -13.75
C LEU A 91 6.40 10.39 -14.32
N SER A 92 7.15 9.66 -13.51
CA SER A 92 8.40 9.01 -13.91
C SER A 92 8.15 7.67 -14.63
N PRO A 93 8.84 7.38 -15.74
CA PRO A 93 8.82 6.06 -16.37
C PRO A 93 9.26 4.92 -15.43
N ALA A 94 10.10 5.24 -14.44
CA ALA A 94 10.58 4.25 -13.47
C ALA A 94 9.44 3.67 -12.62
N TYR A 95 8.42 4.47 -12.31
CA TYR A 95 7.26 4.03 -11.53
C TYR A 95 6.47 2.95 -12.28
N GLU A 96 6.13 3.21 -13.55
CA GLU A 96 5.46 2.22 -14.40
C GLU A 96 6.30 0.95 -14.55
N ALA A 97 7.59 1.09 -14.87
CA ALA A 97 8.49 -0.05 -15.05
C ALA A 97 8.59 -0.90 -13.77
N PHE A 98 8.61 -0.26 -12.60
CA PHE A 98 8.63 -0.93 -11.31
C PHE A 98 7.34 -1.71 -11.05
N LEU A 99 6.17 -1.09 -11.25
CA LEU A 99 4.88 -1.77 -11.03
C LEU A 99 4.73 -2.99 -11.96
N LEU A 100 5.06 -2.84 -13.24
CA LEU A 100 5.00 -3.94 -14.20
C LEU A 100 5.97 -5.08 -13.82
N ARG A 101 7.17 -4.75 -13.33
CA ARG A 101 8.12 -5.75 -12.81
C ARG A 101 7.53 -6.53 -11.64
N GLN A 102 6.89 -5.86 -10.68
CA GLN A 102 6.27 -6.57 -9.55
C GLN A 102 5.09 -7.44 -10.01
N ALA A 103 4.32 -6.99 -11.00
CA ALA A 103 3.23 -7.78 -11.59
C ALA A 103 3.71 -9.09 -12.24
N GLN A 104 4.98 -9.18 -12.64
CA GLN A 104 5.57 -10.42 -13.14
C GLN A 104 5.96 -11.40 -12.02
N ARG A 105 6.21 -10.89 -10.81
CA ARG A 105 6.77 -11.64 -9.67
C ARG A 105 5.73 -12.09 -8.65
N PHE A 106 4.58 -11.41 -8.60
CA PHE A 106 3.48 -11.66 -7.68
C PHE A 106 2.23 -12.12 -8.43
N GLU A 107 1.35 -12.87 -7.74
CA GLU A 107 0.04 -13.28 -8.27
C GLU A 107 -0.93 -12.10 -8.34
N GLN A 108 -0.79 -11.15 -7.41
CA GLN A 108 -1.53 -9.89 -7.38
C GLN A 108 -0.67 -8.80 -6.73
N VAL A 109 -0.74 -7.58 -7.25
CA VAL A 109 -0.14 -6.38 -6.69
C VAL A 109 -1.24 -5.34 -6.48
N LEU A 110 -1.41 -4.93 -5.23
CA LEU A 110 -2.30 -3.85 -4.82
C LEU A 110 -1.49 -2.57 -4.74
N VAL A 111 -2.00 -1.50 -5.33
CA VAL A 111 -1.33 -0.19 -5.38
C VAL A 111 -2.23 0.83 -4.69
N LEU A 112 -1.71 1.51 -3.68
CA LEU A 112 -2.31 2.68 -3.05
C LEU A 112 -1.35 3.87 -3.23
N THR A 113 -1.90 5.07 -3.29
CA THR A 113 -1.10 6.30 -3.27
C THR A 113 -0.79 6.72 -1.84
N GLY A 114 0.40 7.26 -1.63
CA GLY A 114 0.75 8.12 -0.50
C GLY A 114 0.74 9.58 -0.96
N ASN A 115 1.38 10.46 -0.21
CA ASN A 115 1.47 11.87 -0.55
C ASN A 115 2.50 12.13 -1.66
N HIS A 116 3.60 11.38 -1.69
CA HIS A 116 4.67 11.57 -2.67
C HIS A 116 4.24 11.25 -4.10
N GLU A 117 3.24 10.39 -4.31
CA GLU A 117 2.68 10.18 -5.64
C GLU A 117 2.05 11.46 -6.22
N TYR A 118 1.59 12.37 -5.36
CA TYR A 118 1.00 13.65 -5.74
C TYR A 118 2.00 14.80 -5.76
N TYR A 119 3.29 14.55 -5.49
CA TYR A 119 4.29 15.62 -5.53
C TYR A 119 4.54 16.03 -6.97
N THR A 120 4.23 17.29 -7.27
CA THR A 120 4.43 17.84 -8.60
C THR A 120 5.35 19.04 -8.55
N ARG A 121 6.24 19.13 -9.55
CA ARG A 121 7.27 20.19 -9.63
C ARG A 121 6.72 21.47 -10.25
N HIS A 122 5.62 21.37 -10.99
CA HIS A 122 4.98 22.50 -11.63
C HIS A 122 3.48 22.52 -11.31
N PRO A 123 2.88 23.70 -11.06
CA PRO A 123 1.43 23.82 -10.81
C PRO A 123 0.55 23.28 -11.94
N THR A 124 1.11 23.12 -13.14
CA THR A 124 0.45 22.55 -14.33
C THR A 124 0.55 21.03 -14.41
N GLU A 125 1.43 20.41 -13.63
CA GLU A 125 1.54 18.96 -13.51
C GLU A 125 0.37 18.46 -12.66
N GLY A 126 -0.75 18.23 -13.34
CA GLY A 126 -1.87 17.40 -12.93
C GLY A 126 -2.48 17.57 -11.53
N ALA A 127 -3.73 18.05 -11.48
CA ALA A 127 -4.58 17.89 -10.31
C ALA A 127 -4.61 16.41 -9.84
N LYS A 128 -4.89 16.16 -8.56
CA LYS A 128 -4.91 14.80 -7.96
C LYS A 128 -5.65 13.76 -8.83
N GLN A 129 -6.75 14.16 -9.46
CA GLN A 129 -7.52 13.29 -10.38
C GLN A 129 -6.73 12.84 -11.62
N GLN A 130 -5.85 13.68 -12.15
CA GLN A 130 -5.00 13.34 -13.29
C GLN A 130 -3.91 12.34 -12.89
N ILE A 131 -3.33 12.50 -11.69
CA ILE A 131 -2.40 11.54 -11.12
C ILE A 131 -3.09 10.20 -10.89
N ASP A 132 -4.28 10.20 -10.28
CA ASP A 132 -5.09 9.00 -10.08
C ASP A 132 -5.41 8.31 -11.42
N ALA A 133 -5.79 9.07 -12.45
CA ALA A 133 -6.06 8.53 -13.78
C ALA A 133 -4.81 7.92 -14.43
N LYS A 134 -3.63 8.52 -14.20
CA LYS A 134 -2.36 7.99 -14.71
C LYS A 134 -1.98 6.68 -14.04
N ILE A 135 -2.12 6.59 -12.71
CA ILE A 135 -1.86 5.34 -11.97
C ILE A 135 -2.86 4.27 -12.39
N ALA A 136 -4.13 4.61 -12.53
CA ALA A 136 -5.16 3.70 -13.03
C ALA A 136 -4.83 3.17 -14.43
N ALA A 137 -4.38 4.04 -15.34
CA ALA A 137 -3.95 3.66 -16.69
C ALA A 137 -2.72 2.74 -16.68
N ILE A 138 -1.76 2.95 -15.77
CA ILE A 138 -0.62 2.05 -15.59
C ILE A 138 -1.10 0.68 -15.08
N CYS A 139 -1.96 0.65 -14.06
CA CYS A 139 -2.47 -0.61 -13.52
C CYS A 139 -3.31 -1.38 -14.55
N ALA A 140 -4.04 -0.69 -15.41
CA ALA A 140 -4.81 -1.31 -16.50
C ALA A 140 -3.93 -2.05 -17.53
N LYS A 141 -2.62 -1.80 -17.59
CA LYS A 141 -1.69 -2.50 -18.50
C LYS A 141 -1.44 -3.96 -18.11
N HIS A 142 -1.75 -4.36 -16.88
CA HIS A 142 -1.51 -5.72 -16.42
C HIS A 142 -2.60 -6.20 -15.45
N PRO A 143 -3.23 -7.38 -15.67
CA PRO A 143 -4.37 -7.83 -14.87
C PRO A 143 -4.05 -8.08 -13.39
N ARG A 144 -2.77 -8.30 -13.07
CA ARG A 144 -2.28 -8.45 -11.68
C ARG A 144 -2.03 -7.13 -10.96
N LEU A 145 -2.14 -5.98 -11.62
CA LEU A 145 -2.04 -4.67 -10.96
C LEU A 145 -3.45 -4.17 -10.65
N VAL A 146 -3.70 -3.83 -9.39
CA VAL A 146 -4.99 -3.29 -8.95
C VAL A 146 -4.74 -2.00 -8.18
N PHE A 147 -5.18 -0.89 -8.74
CA PHE A 147 -5.19 0.38 -8.06
C PHE A 147 -6.39 0.46 -7.10
N LEU A 148 -6.11 0.69 -5.83
CA LEU A 148 -7.13 0.86 -4.80
C LEU A 148 -7.18 2.32 -4.35
N ASN A 149 -8.25 3.02 -4.76
CA ASN A 149 -8.53 4.39 -4.34
C ASN A 149 -10.04 4.51 -4.09
N ARG A 150 -10.45 4.40 -2.82
CA ARG A 150 -11.86 4.31 -2.39
C ARG A 150 -12.58 3.16 -3.11
N SER A 151 -11.85 2.08 -3.35
CA SER A 151 -12.33 0.89 -4.05
C SER A 151 -11.95 -0.37 -3.27
N ALA A 152 -12.43 -1.52 -3.74
CA ALA A 152 -12.21 -2.79 -3.07
C ALA A 152 -12.00 -3.92 -4.06
N ILE A 153 -11.28 -4.95 -3.63
CA ILE A 153 -11.09 -6.22 -4.34
C ILE A 153 -11.34 -7.39 -3.39
N THR A 154 -11.78 -8.53 -3.91
CA THR A 154 -11.90 -9.76 -3.10
C THR A 154 -10.85 -10.77 -3.54
N ILE A 155 -10.01 -11.21 -2.60
CA ILE A 155 -8.93 -12.17 -2.85
C ILE A 155 -9.10 -13.31 -1.85
N GLY A 156 -9.24 -14.55 -2.36
CA GLY A 156 -9.36 -15.73 -1.51
C GLY A 156 -10.49 -15.65 -0.47
N GLY A 157 -11.62 -14.99 -0.80
CA GLY A 157 -12.76 -14.82 0.12
C GLY A 157 -12.61 -13.69 1.15
N VAL A 158 -11.52 -12.93 1.12
CA VAL A 158 -11.30 -11.72 1.93
C VAL A 158 -11.53 -10.48 1.06
N ARG A 159 -12.39 -9.56 1.50
CA ARG A 159 -12.59 -8.28 0.83
C ARG A 159 -11.58 -7.25 1.35
N VAL A 160 -10.69 -6.81 0.49
CA VAL A 160 -9.68 -5.79 0.75
C VAL A 160 -10.22 -4.44 0.27
N LEU A 161 -10.25 -3.44 1.14
CA LEU A 161 -10.57 -2.05 0.80
C LEU A 161 -9.29 -1.22 0.84
N GLY A 162 -9.10 -0.33 -0.12
CA GLY A 162 -7.94 0.56 -0.14
C GLY A 162 -8.32 2.01 -0.39
N CYS A 163 -7.76 2.91 0.42
CA CYS A 163 -7.84 4.35 0.21
C CYS A 163 -6.67 5.09 0.87
N THR A 164 -6.33 6.24 0.30
CA THR A 164 -5.43 7.22 0.90
C THR A 164 -6.25 8.17 1.75
N LEU A 165 -5.91 8.27 3.03
CA LEU A 165 -6.55 9.16 3.98
C LEU A 165 -5.70 10.42 4.14
N TRP A 166 -6.36 11.58 3.99
CA TRP A 166 -5.73 12.88 4.11
C TRP A 166 -5.98 13.47 5.49
N SER A 167 -4.91 14.04 6.06
CA SER A 167 -4.99 14.92 7.22
C SER A 167 -6.06 15.99 7.02
N TYR A 168 -6.92 16.20 8.00
CA TYR A 168 -7.67 17.44 8.07
C TYR A 168 -6.77 18.51 8.68
N VAL A 169 -6.49 19.57 7.91
CA VAL A 169 -5.79 20.75 8.41
C VAL A 169 -6.79 21.89 8.53
N PRO A 170 -6.92 22.52 9.71
CA PRO A 170 -7.80 23.66 9.86
C PRO A 170 -7.19 24.90 9.17
N PRO A 171 -7.99 25.80 8.58
CA PRO A 171 -7.49 26.92 7.78
C PRO A 171 -6.47 27.82 8.48
N HIS A 172 -6.58 27.99 9.80
CA HIS A 172 -5.65 28.82 10.59
C HIS A 172 -4.26 28.19 10.74
N ALA A 173 -4.10 26.89 10.48
CA ALA A 173 -2.85 26.16 10.59
C ALA A 173 -2.16 25.95 9.23
N GLU A 174 -2.82 26.21 8.10
CA GLU A 174 -2.28 25.96 6.75
C GLU A 174 -0.97 26.71 6.51
N ALA A 175 -0.98 28.04 6.65
CA ALA A 175 0.22 28.87 6.45
C ALA A 175 1.36 28.50 7.42
N TYR A 176 1.01 28.07 8.64
CA TYR A 176 2.00 27.57 9.59
C TYR A 176 2.60 26.25 9.08
N LEU A 177 1.78 25.26 8.72
CA LEU A 177 2.27 23.95 8.27
C LEU A 177 3.04 24.03 6.94
N GLU A 178 2.60 24.86 5.99
CA GLU A 178 3.35 25.16 4.77
C GLU A 178 4.75 25.72 5.06
N SER A 179 4.93 26.45 6.15
CA SER A 179 6.24 27.01 6.52
C SER A 179 7.20 25.99 7.14
N TYR A 180 6.70 24.87 7.68
CA TYR A 180 7.50 23.87 8.40
C TYR A 180 7.60 22.50 7.71
N LEU A 181 6.65 22.14 6.84
CA LEU A 181 6.54 20.80 6.26
C LEU A 181 6.52 20.88 4.73
N ASN A 182 7.43 20.14 4.09
CA ASN A 182 7.54 20.12 2.63
C ASN A 182 6.29 19.54 1.97
N ASP A 183 5.62 18.60 2.62
CA ASP A 183 4.42 17.93 2.11
C ASP A 183 3.30 18.94 1.81
N PHE A 184 3.15 19.98 2.63
CA PHE A 184 2.15 21.03 2.40
C PHE A 184 2.55 22.02 1.30
N ARG A 185 3.83 22.04 0.89
CA ARG A 185 4.30 22.88 -0.23
C ARG A 185 4.22 22.20 -1.58
N LEU A 186 4.26 20.86 -1.60
CA LEU A 186 4.51 20.07 -2.80
C LEU A 186 3.27 19.32 -3.32
N ILE A 187 2.13 19.39 -2.61
CA ILE A 187 0.86 18.72 -2.93
C ILE A 187 -0.22 19.72 -3.34
#